data_AF-A0A2M6GK29-F1
#
_entry.id   AF-A0A2M6GK29-F1
#
_cell.length_a   1.000
_cell.length_b   1.000
_cell.length_c   1.000
_cell.angle_alpha   90.00
_cell.angle_beta   90.00
_cell.angle_gamma   90.00
#
_symmetry.space_group_name_H-M   'P 1'
#
loop_
_entity.id
_entity.type
_entity.pdbx_description
1 polymer ?
#
loop_
_entity_poly.entity_id
_entity_poly.type
_entity_poly.pdbx_seq_one_letter_code
_entity_poly.pdbx_strand_id
1 'polypeptide(L)'
;MPFSRTCYILFFLTFLTLLGCSKRNYNVDAETMVNQPEERTRFGFLKKREDVVASADTTRPELALVTDSAAAANDPRKKKRKQPKNKKEFLGYPIKRGYTKSGNNKNPTIEIFYYLPEYVEPSRYAPAKYYFNTKDHKVRRDATIDPKEAHILHGPYKRMIGRRVVEEGYYYIGT
;
A
#
# COMPACT_ATOMS: atom_id res chain seq x y z
N MET A 1 -3.42 -47.44 52.03
CA MET A 1 -4.51 -47.25 51.06
C MET A 1 -3.89 -46.85 49.72
N PRO A 2 -3.85 -47.73 48.71
CA PRO A 2 -3.21 -47.41 47.44
C PRO A 2 -4.20 -46.68 46.52
N PHE A 3 -3.98 -45.38 46.31
CA PHE A 3 -4.70 -44.63 45.28
C PHE A 3 -4.32 -45.21 43.90
N SER A 4 -5.31 -45.70 43.17
CA SER A 4 -5.11 -46.41 41.91
C SER A 4 -4.55 -45.49 40.83
N ARG A 5 -3.70 -46.05 39.95
CA ARG A 5 -3.10 -45.35 38.80
C ARG A 5 -4.14 -44.71 37.87
N THR A 6 -5.37 -45.20 37.88
CA THR A 6 -6.51 -44.63 37.14
C THR A 6 -6.94 -43.27 37.68
N CYS A 7 -6.75 -42.99 38.97
CA CYS A 7 -7.09 -41.70 39.57
C CYS A 7 -6.11 -40.59 39.13
N TYR A 8 -4.82 -40.93 38.98
CA TYR A 8 -3.81 -39.99 38.46
C TYR A 8 -4.02 -39.65 36.98
N ILE A 9 -4.42 -40.62 36.16
CA ILE A 9 -4.68 -40.39 34.73
C ILE A 9 -5.90 -39.48 34.54
N LEU A 10 -6.96 -39.67 35.34
CA LEU A 10 -8.13 -38.80 35.31
C LEU A 10 -7.82 -37.39 35.80
N PHE A 11 -7.01 -37.23 36.84
CA PHE A 11 -6.55 -35.91 37.30
C PHE A 11 -5.65 -35.20 36.28
N PHE A 12 -4.80 -35.94 35.56
CA PHE A 12 -3.91 -35.35 34.55
C PHE A 12 -4.67 -34.90 33.30
N LEU A 13 -5.71 -35.65 32.90
CA LEU A 13 -6.59 -35.31 31.78
C LEU A 13 -7.48 -34.09 32.07
N THR A 14 -7.92 -33.91 33.32
CA THR A 14 -8.69 -32.72 33.73
C THR A 14 -7.81 -31.48 33.87
N PHE A 15 -6.54 -31.64 34.29
CA PHE A 15 -5.61 -30.51 34.35
C PHE A 15 -5.22 -30.00 32.95
N LEU A 16 -5.15 -30.88 31.95
CA LEU A 16 -4.78 -30.53 30.57
C LEU A 16 -5.87 -29.73 29.84
N THR A 17 -7.14 -29.85 30.23
CA THR A 17 -8.24 -29.12 29.59
C THR A 17 -8.45 -27.71 30.15
N LEU A 18 -7.95 -27.41 31.35
CA LEU A 18 -8.08 -26.09 31.98
C LEU A 18 -7.01 -25.06 31.56
N LEU A 19 -5.90 -25.49 30.93
CA LEU A 19 -4.85 -24.59 30.41
C LEU A 19 -5.07 -24.15 28.95
N GLY A 20 -6.15 -24.58 28.30
CA GLY A 20 -6.33 -24.46 26.86
C GLY A 20 -7.33 -23.39 26.39
N CYS A 21 -7.21 -22.13 26.81
CA CYS A 21 -7.89 -21.00 26.16
C CYS A 21 -7.23 -19.65 26.50
N SER A 22 -6.10 -19.32 25.85
CA SER A 22 -5.58 -17.94 25.80
C SER A 22 -5.71 -17.42 24.38
N LYS A 23 -6.78 -16.67 24.09
CA LYS A 23 -6.85 -15.84 22.88
C LYS A 23 -5.97 -14.62 23.10
N ARG A 24 -4.76 -14.64 22.54
CA ARG A 24 -3.92 -13.44 22.45
C ARG A 24 -4.35 -12.67 21.21
N ASN A 25 -5.08 -11.58 21.39
CA ASN A 25 -5.31 -10.58 20.35
C ASN A 25 -4.15 -9.58 20.41
N TYR A 26 -3.33 -9.55 19.37
CA TYR A 26 -2.44 -8.42 19.09
C TYR A 26 -3.00 -7.69 17.87
N ASN A 27 -3.54 -6.49 18.08
CA ASN A 27 -3.65 -5.52 16.99
C ASN A 27 -2.27 -4.86 16.89
N VAL A 28 -1.59 -5.09 15.78
CA VAL A 28 -0.36 -4.36 15.42
C VAL A 28 -0.77 -3.28 14.42
N ASP A 29 -1.51 -2.29 14.89
CA ASP A 29 -1.73 -1.05 14.15
C ASP A 29 -0.58 -0.11 14.50
N ALA A 30 0.59 -0.39 13.93
CA ALA A 30 1.75 0.50 13.95
C ALA A 30 1.82 1.25 12.62
N GLU A 31 0.79 2.05 12.32
CA GLU A 31 0.92 3.11 11.32
C GLU A 31 0.38 4.43 11.90
N THR A 32 1.09 5.52 11.63
CA THR A 32 0.65 6.93 11.68
C THR A 32 0.76 7.71 13.01
N MET A 33 1.97 7.80 13.58
CA MET A 33 2.37 8.99 14.35
C MET A 33 3.76 9.47 13.96
N VAL A 34 3.95 9.85 12.70
CA VAL A 34 5.02 10.77 12.31
C VAL A 34 4.46 11.68 11.21
N ASN A 35 4.42 12.98 11.51
CA ASN A 35 4.05 14.11 10.64
C ASN A 35 2.56 14.46 10.51
N GLN A 36 1.98 15.02 11.57
CA GLN A 36 1.08 16.16 11.40
C GLN A 36 1.62 17.33 12.24
N PRO A 37 2.19 18.38 11.62
CA PRO A 37 2.32 19.65 12.31
C PRO A 37 0.93 20.29 12.39
N GLU A 38 0.61 20.65 13.63
CA GLU A 38 -0.58 21.37 14.07
C GLU A 38 -0.73 22.71 13.35
N GLU A 39 -1.95 23.05 12.92
CA GLU A 39 -2.38 24.45 12.95
C GLU A 39 -3.78 24.55 13.57
N ARG A 40 -3.75 24.90 14.86
CA ARG A 40 -4.83 25.59 15.54
C ARG A 40 -4.93 27.00 14.96
N THR A 41 -6.04 27.33 14.30
CA THR A 41 -6.62 28.66 14.47
C THR A 41 -8.13 28.57 14.35
N ARG A 42 -8.77 29.14 15.35
CA ARG A 42 -10.18 28.99 15.72
C ARG A 42 -11.09 29.76 14.79
N PHE A 43 -12.29 29.22 14.62
CA PHE A 43 -13.49 29.95 14.21
C PHE A 43 -13.76 31.18 15.11
N GLY A 44 -14.26 32.25 14.50
CA GLY A 44 -14.83 33.44 15.14
C GLY A 44 -14.90 34.57 14.11
N PHE A 45 -15.88 34.60 13.20
CA PHE A 45 -17.18 35.24 13.40
C PHE A 45 -17.10 36.59 14.15
N LEU A 46 -17.19 37.67 13.37
CA LEU A 46 -17.82 38.96 13.69
C LEU A 46 -17.16 39.87 14.76
N LYS A 47 -16.53 40.96 14.31
CA LYS A 47 -16.87 42.30 14.82
C LYS A 47 -16.44 43.42 13.86
N LYS A 48 -17.45 44.02 13.23
CA LYS A 48 -17.40 45.36 12.65
C LYS A 48 -17.17 46.37 13.78
N ARG A 49 -16.17 47.24 13.65
CA ARG A 49 -16.14 48.57 14.27
C ARG A 49 -15.45 49.53 13.31
N GLU A 50 -16.28 50.37 12.68
CA GLU A 50 -15.88 51.70 12.26
C GLU A 50 -15.61 52.52 13.53
N ASP A 51 -14.58 53.37 13.51
CA ASP A 51 -14.68 54.81 13.81
C ASP A 51 -13.31 55.43 14.14
N VAL A 52 -13.23 56.71 13.75
CA VAL A 52 -12.36 57.79 14.25
C VAL A 52 -11.03 58.01 13.52
N VAL A 53 -11.13 58.99 12.63
CA VAL A 53 -10.06 59.85 12.10
C VAL A 53 -9.29 60.50 13.26
N ALA A 54 -7.97 60.31 13.28
CA ALA A 54 -7.05 61.21 13.97
C ALA A 54 -5.82 61.42 13.08
N SER A 55 -5.66 62.66 12.64
CA SER A 55 -4.62 63.19 11.78
C SER A 55 -3.23 63.13 12.42
N ALA A 56 -2.19 62.84 11.62
CA ALA A 56 -0.98 63.66 11.47
C ALA A 56 0.05 62.97 10.53
N ASP A 57 0.36 63.66 9.43
CA ASP A 57 1.66 63.84 8.78
C ASP A 57 2.67 62.68 8.78
N THR A 58 3.01 62.13 7.60
CA THR A 58 4.07 62.67 6.72
C THR A 58 4.28 61.74 5.51
N THR A 59 4.40 62.35 4.32
CA THR A 59 5.16 61.81 3.17
C THR A 59 4.67 60.50 2.55
N ARG A 60 3.62 60.56 1.71
CA ARG A 60 3.41 59.54 0.67
C ARG A 60 3.13 60.24 -0.68
N PRO A 61 4.04 60.14 -1.66
CA PRO A 61 3.76 60.67 -2.99
C PRO A 61 2.59 59.89 -3.61
N GLU A 62 1.63 60.63 -4.16
CA GLU A 62 0.51 60.08 -4.92
C GLU A 62 1.03 59.56 -6.27
N LEU A 63 1.31 58.26 -6.35
CA LEU A 63 1.56 57.60 -7.63
C LEU A 63 0.22 57.44 -8.35
N ALA A 64 -0.03 58.31 -9.33
CA ALA A 64 -1.09 58.16 -10.31
C ALA A 64 -0.90 56.84 -11.08
N LEU A 65 -1.75 55.86 -10.81
CA LEU A 65 -1.88 54.66 -11.63
C LEU A 65 -2.72 55.00 -12.86
N VAL A 66 -2.03 55.28 -13.97
CA VAL A 66 -2.64 55.18 -15.31
C VAL A 66 -3.11 53.73 -15.48
N THR A 67 -4.41 53.57 -15.67
CA THR A 67 -5.07 52.28 -15.90
C THR A 67 -4.76 51.78 -17.31
N ASP A 68 -3.57 51.22 -17.51
CA ASP A 68 -3.29 50.42 -18.70
C ASP A 68 -3.83 49.01 -18.51
N SER A 69 -5.09 48.90 -18.91
CA SER A 69 -5.88 47.68 -18.98
C SER A 69 -5.35 46.76 -20.09
N ALA A 70 -4.13 46.21 -19.97
CA ALA A 70 -3.56 45.32 -20.99
C ALA A 70 -2.36 44.46 -20.53
N ALA A 71 -2.31 44.02 -19.27
CA ALA A 71 -1.28 43.07 -18.82
C ALA A 71 -1.82 42.04 -17.81
N ALA A 72 -3.06 41.60 -17.98
CA ALA A 72 -3.61 40.43 -17.30
C ALA A 72 -3.21 39.13 -18.01
N ALA A 73 -1.92 38.85 -18.13
CA ALA A 73 -1.46 37.57 -18.67
C ALA A 73 -0.02 37.30 -18.23
N ASN A 74 0.18 36.86 -16.99
CA ASN A 74 1.25 35.94 -16.56
C ASN A 74 1.11 35.69 -15.06
N ASP A 75 0.04 35.01 -14.65
CA ASP A 75 -0.05 34.45 -13.30
C ASP A 75 0.71 33.11 -13.28
N PRO A 76 1.83 32.96 -12.53
CA PRO A 76 2.55 31.70 -12.39
C PRO A 76 1.78 30.66 -11.54
N ARG A 77 0.55 30.94 -11.09
CA ARG A 77 -0.29 30.05 -10.29
C ARG A 77 -1.10 29.03 -11.10
N LYS A 78 -0.64 28.63 -12.30
CA LYS A 78 -1.00 27.32 -12.83
C LYS A 78 -0.33 26.25 -11.95
N LYS A 79 -0.91 26.03 -10.76
CA LYS A 79 -0.75 24.81 -9.96
C LYS A 79 -0.85 23.66 -10.95
N LYS A 80 0.29 23.04 -11.29
CA LYS A 80 0.33 21.77 -12.02
C LYS A 80 -0.62 20.86 -11.27
N ARG A 81 -1.82 20.66 -11.81
CA ARG A 81 -2.77 19.67 -11.30
C ARG A 81 -1.99 18.37 -11.29
N LYS A 82 -1.66 17.87 -10.10
CA LYS A 82 -0.99 16.58 -9.96
C LYS A 82 -1.88 15.58 -10.70
N GLN A 83 -1.39 15.05 -11.82
CA GLN A 83 -2.14 14.04 -12.55
C GLN A 83 -2.47 12.91 -11.57
N PRO A 84 -3.70 12.37 -11.61
CA PRO A 84 -4.05 11.26 -10.75
C PRO A 84 -3.09 10.11 -11.04
N LYS A 85 -2.24 9.76 -10.07
CA LYS A 85 -1.35 8.60 -10.20
C LYS A 85 -2.21 7.37 -10.50
N ASN A 86 -1.82 6.56 -11.47
CA ASN A 86 -2.58 5.34 -11.75
C ASN A 86 -2.50 4.45 -10.51
N LYS A 87 -3.66 4.05 -9.99
CA LYS A 87 -3.75 3.25 -8.75
C LYS A 87 -3.16 1.84 -8.87
N LYS A 88 -2.67 1.45 -10.05
CA LYS A 88 -2.19 0.11 -10.39
C LYS A 88 -0.72 0.14 -10.83
N GLU A 89 0.08 0.96 -10.17
CA GLU A 89 1.52 0.99 -10.34
C GLU A 89 2.18 0.45 -9.08
N PHE A 90 3.22 -0.36 -9.25
CA PHE A 90 4.07 -0.83 -8.17
C PHE A 90 5.50 -0.42 -8.50
N LEU A 91 6.17 0.28 -7.57
CA LEU A 91 7.54 0.76 -7.74
C LEU A 91 7.81 1.50 -9.08
N GLY A 92 6.81 2.20 -9.60
CA GLY A 92 6.90 2.98 -10.84
C GLY A 92 6.54 2.22 -12.13
N TYR A 93 6.24 0.92 -12.05
CA TYR A 93 5.80 0.12 -13.20
C TYR A 93 4.30 -0.17 -13.15
N PRO A 94 3.59 -0.10 -14.28
CA PRO A 94 2.20 -0.53 -14.34
C PRO A 94 2.14 -2.05 -14.12
N ILE A 95 1.17 -2.50 -13.32
CA ILE A 95 0.99 -3.91 -13.00
C ILE A 95 -0.44 -4.38 -13.29
N LYS A 96 -0.56 -5.63 -13.73
CA LYS A 96 -1.83 -6.35 -13.85
C LYS A 96 -1.87 -7.49 -12.84
N ARG A 97 -3.06 -7.72 -12.27
CA ARG A 97 -3.28 -8.81 -11.31
C ARG A 97 -3.52 -10.12 -12.07
N GLY A 98 -2.86 -11.18 -11.63
CA GLY A 98 -3.10 -12.56 -12.03
C GLY A 98 -3.41 -13.42 -10.81
N TYR A 99 -3.99 -14.58 -11.06
CA TYR A 99 -4.07 -15.63 -10.05
C TYR A 99 -4.01 -17.00 -10.71
N THR A 100 -3.49 -17.97 -9.98
CA THR A 100 -3.50 -19.38 -10.37
C THR A 100 -4.08 -20.20 -9.24
N LYS A 101 -4.79 -21.26 -9.61
CA LYS A 101 -5.39 -22.21 -8.68
C LYS A 101 -4.87 -23.59 -9.01
N SER A 102 -4.31 -24.26 -8.01
CA SER A 102 -3.81 -25.63 -8.11
C SER A 102 -4.25 -26.46 -6.90
N GLY A 103 -4.09 -27.77 -6.97
CA GLY A 103 -4.41 -28.69 -5.88
C GLY A 103 -5.88 -29.17 -5.84
N ASN A 104 -6.22 -29.84 -4.74
CA ASN A 104 -7.49 -30.56 -4.60
C ASN A 104 -8.60 -29.64 -4.08
N ASN A 105 -9.86 -30.05 -4.27
CA ASN A 105 -11.02 -29.22 -3.90
C ASN A 105 -11.12 -28.89 -2.40
N LYS A 106 -10.60 -29.76 -1.52
CA LYS A 106 -10.62 -29.54 -0.06
C LYS A 106 -9.69 -28.40 0.38
N ASN A 107 -8.47 -28.38 -0.17
CA ASN A 107 -7.41 -27.41 0.18
C ASN A 107 -6.74 -26.91 -1.11
N PRO A 108 -7.41 -26.04 -1.88
CA PRO A 108 -6.81 -25.49 -3.09
C PRO A 108 -5.67 -24.54 -2.73
N THR A 109 -4.58 -24.64 -3.49
CA THR A 109 -3.50 -23.65 -3.45
C THR A 109 -3.84 -22.53 -4.41
N ILE A 110 -3.96 -21.32 -3.89
CA ILE A 110 -4.25 -20.11 -4.67
C ILE A 110 -3.04 -19.19 -4.57
N GLU A 111 -2.46 -18.88 -5.72
CA GLU A 111 -1.38 -17.90 -5.82
C GLU A 111 -1.95 -16.64 -6.46
N ILE A 112 -1.87 -15.53 -5.73
CA ILE A 112 -2.22 -14.21 -6.21
C ILE A 112 -0.90 -13.50 -6.49
N PHE A 113 -0.72 -13.06 -7.73
CA PHE A 113 0.49 -12.39 -8.18
C PHE A 113 0.13 -11.23 -9.09
N TYR A 114 1.14 -10.43 -9.40
CA TYR A 114 1.04 -9.34 -10.35
C TYR A 114 2.15 -9.48 -11.38
N TYR A 115 1.90 -8.98 -12.59
CA TYR A 115 2.81 -9.08 -13.71
C TYR A 115 2.82 -7.78 -14.51
N LEU A 116 3.90 -7.54 -15.27
CA LEU A 116 3.98 -6.38 -16.14
C LEU A 116 3.11 -6.60 -17.40
N PRO A 117 2.29 -5.60 -17.81
CA PRO A 117 1.53 -5.67 -19.05
C PRO A 117 2.44 -5.63 -20.28
N GLU A 118 3.58 -4.94 -20.18
CA GLU A 118 4.61 -4.86 -21.21
C GLU A 118 5.81 -5.70 -20.79
N TYR A 119 6.43 -6.38 -21.74
CA TYR A 119 7.60 -7.20 -21.45
C TYR A 119 8.81 -6.30 -21.17
N VAL A 120 9.42 -6.50 -19.99
CA VAL A 120 10.67 -5.85 -19.60
C VAL A 120 11.66 -6.96 -19.27
N GLU A 121 12.84 -6.92 -19.89
CA GLU A 121 13.87 -7.95 -19.69
C GLU A 121 14.33 -7.95 -18.22
N PRO A 122 14.23 -9.09 -17.51
CA PRO A 122 14.75 -9.21 -16.16
C PRO A 122 16.27 -9.03 -16.09
N SER A 123 16.78 -8.75 -14.89
CA SER A 123 18.24 -8.60 -14.68
C SER A 123 19.00 -9.82 -15.19
N ARG A 124 20.06 -9.57 -15.96
CA ARG A 124 20.96 -10.62 -16.49
C ARG A 124 21.65 -11.42 -15.38
N TYR A 125 21.84 -10.81 -14.21
CA TYR A 125 22.53 -11.40 -13.07
C TYR A 125 21.59 -12.12 -12.10
N ALA A 126 20.29 -12.11 -12.37
CA ALA A 126 19.34 -12.86 -11.56
C ALA A 126 19.59 -14.38 -11.75
N PRO A 127 19.79 -15.15 -10.67
CA PRO A 127 20.04 -16.59 -10.79
C PRO A 127 18.82 -17.33 -11.33
N ALA A 128 17.62 -16.82 -11.06
CA ALA A 128 16.39 -17.34 -11.60
C ALA A 128 15.43 -16.19 -11.86
N LYS A 129 14.68 -16.31 -12.96
CA LYS A 129 13.71 -15.32 -13.39
C LYS A 129 12.30 -15.87 -13.23
N TYR A 130 11.44 -15.14 -12.53
CA TYR A 130 10.06 -15.54 -12.28
C TYR A 130 9.13 -14.93 -13.31
N TYR A 131 8.26 -15.77 -13.88
CA TYR A 131 7.30 -15.34 -14.88
C TYR A 131 6.03 -16.17 -14.81
N PHE A 132 4.94 -15.58 -15.28
CA PHE A 132 3.70 -16.28 -15.53
C PHE A 132 3.70 -16.81 -16.96
N ASN A 133 3.57 -18.12 -17.10
CA ASN A 133 3.43 -18.76 -18.41
C ASN A 133 1.95 -18.77 -18.82
N THR A 134 1.64 -18.10 -19.93
CA THR A 134 0.26 -17.96 -20.43
C THR A 134 -0.31 -19.28 -20.97
N LYS A 135 0.53 -20.22 -21.43
CA LYS A 135 0.08 -21.54 -21.89
C LYS A 135 -0.27 -22.47 -20.73
N ASP A 136 0.63 -22.56 -19.76
CA ASP A 136 0.48 -23.48 -18.63
C ASP A 136 -0.45 -22.93 -17.54
N HIS A 137 -0.75 -21.63 -17.58
CA HIS A 137 -1.43 -20.86 -16.54
C HIS A 137 -0.81 -21.12 -15.15
N LYS A 138 0.53 -21.03 -15.08
CA LYS A 138 1.30 -21.27 -13.86
C LYS A 138 2.44 -20.27 -13.74
N VAL A 139 2.80 -19.97 -12.49
CA VAL A 139 4.04 -19.26 -12.18
C VAL A 139 5.20 -20.24 -12.32
N ARG A 140 6.20 -19.86 -13.10
CA ARG A 140 7.41 -20.62 -13.39
C ARG A 140 8.63 -19.83 -12.92
N ARG A 141 9.72 -20.57 -12.75
CA ARG A 141 11.04 -20.05 -12.41
C ARG A 141 12.03 -20.75 -13.35
N ASP A 142 12.65 -19.99 -14.23
CA ASP A 142 13.65 -20.51 -15.16
C ASP A 142 14.80 -19.50 -15.33
N ALA A 143 15.96 -19.94 -15.84
CA ALA A 143 17.11 -19.05 -16.09
C ALA A 143 16.92 -18.22 -17.38
N THR A 144 16.30 -18.82 -18.39
CA THR A 144 16.00 -18.21 -19.70
C THR A 144 14.50 -18.17 -19.89
N ILE A 145 13.99 -17.07 -20.42
CA ILE A 145 12.56 -16.82 -20.62
C ILE A 145 12.30 -16.53 -22.10
N ASP A 146 11.26 -17.14 -22.65
CA ASP A 146 10.75 -16.80 -23.96
C ASP A 146 9.73 -15.63 -23.86
N PRO A 147 10.01 -14.46 -24.45
CA PRO A 147 9.19 -13.26 -24.26
C PRO A 147 7.78 -13.34 -24.87
N LYS A 148 7.54 -14.31 -25.76
CA LYS A 148 6.25 -14.46 -26.46
C LYS A 148 5.16 -15.04 -25.56
N GLU A 149 5.54 -15.83 -24.56
CA GLU A 149 4.61 -16.66 -23.78
C GLU A 149 4.70 -16.38 -22.28
N ALA A 150 5.60 -15.47 -21.90
CA ALA A 150 5.92 -15.16 -20.53
C ALA A 150 5.57 -13.71 -20.18
N HIS A 151 4.77 -13.56 -19.13
CA HIS A 151 4.60 -12.28 -18.46
C HIS A 151 5.50 -12.23 -17.23
N ILE A 152 6.41 -11.26 -17.18
CA ILE A 152 7.34 -11.10 -16.08
C ILE A 152 6.58 -10.71 -14.81
N LEU A 153 6.87 -11.41 -13.70
CA LEU A 153 6.24 -11.12 -12.42
C LEU A 153 6.77 -9.82 -11.81
N HIS A 154 5.85 -9.00 -11.33
CA HIS A 154 6.18 -7.77 -10.63
C HIS A 154 5.02 -7.31 -9.76
N GLY A 155 5.32 -7.00 -8.51
CA GLY A 155 4.33 -6.60 -7.52
C GLY A 155 4.18 -7.59 -6.39
N PRO A 156 3.21 -7.35 -5.49
CA PRO A 156 2.96 -8.19 -4.34
C PRO A 156 2.67 -9.64 -4.72
N TYR A 157 3.10 -10.58 -3.89
CA TYR A 157 2.84 -12.00 -4.05
C TYR A 157 2.19 -12.56 -2.79
N LYS A 158 1.19 -13.42 -2.98
CA LYS A 158 0.50 -14.09 -1.88
C LYS A 158 0.11 -15.50 -2.28
N ARG A 159 0.62 -16.49 -1.54
CA ARG A 159 0.24 -17.90 -1.69
C ARG A 159 -0.61 -18.34 -0.52
N MET A 160 -1.76 -18.92 -0.83
CA MET A 160 -2.73 -19.40 0.14
C MET A 160 -3.00 -20.88 -0.09
N ILE A 161 -3.14 -21.65 0.98
CA ILE A 161 -3.64 -23.02 0.93
C ILE A 161 -4.96 -23.05 1.70
N GLY A 162 -6.06 -23.29 0.99
CA GLY A 162 -7.41 -23.11 1.51
C GLY A 162 -7.64 -21.65 1.92
N ARG A 163 -7.76 -21.39 3.23
CA ARG A 163 -7.96 -20.05 3.80
C ARG A 163 -6.72 -19.50 4.51
N ARG A 164 -5.65 -20.28 4.60
CA ARG A 164 -4.44 -19.91 5.31
C ARG A 164 -3.43 -19.33 4.33
N VAL A 165 -2.86 -18.19 4.69
CA VAL A 165 -1.72 -17.62 3.99
C VAL A 165 -0.46 -18.38 4.38
N VAL A 166 0.26 -18.87 3.38
CA VAL A 166 1.48 -19.66 3.57
C VAL A 166 2.72 -18.82 3.27
N GLU A 167 2.63 -17.94 2.28
CA GLU A 167 3.76 -17.13 1.83
C GLU A 167 3.25 -15.77 1.36
N GLU A 168 3.96 -14.72 1.76
CA GLU A 168 3.76 -13.34 1.32
C GLU A 168 5.11 -12.76 0.93
N GLY A 169 5.12 -11.92 -0.09
CA GLY A 169 6.34 -11.28 -0.59
C GLY A 169 6.01 -10.34 -1.73
N TYR A 170 7.00 -10.06 -2.57
CA TYR A 170 6.81 -9.34 -3.81
C TYR A 170 7.88 -9.76 -4.80
N TYR A 171 7.58 -9.58 -6.09
CA TYR A 171 8.54 -9.74 -7.18
C TYR A 171 8.95 -8.37 -7.72
N TYR A 172 10.21 -8.23 -8.08
CA TYR A 172 10.75 -7.05 -8.76
C TYR A 172 11.26 -7.44 -10.14
N ILE A 173 10.54 -7.10 -11.22
CA ILE A 173 10.95 -7.34 -12.62
C ILE A 173 11.50 -8.78 -12.80
N GLY A 174 10.75 -9.76 -12.29
CA GLY A 174 11.11 -11.18 -12.38
C GLY A 174 12.17 -11.67 -11.39
N THR A 175 12.52 -10.90 -10.35
CA THR A 175 13.35 -11.35 -9.20
C THR A 175 12.58 -11.44 -7.91
#